data_AF-A0A5C5XML4-F1
#
_entry.id   AF-A0A5C5XML4-F1
#
_cell.length_a   1.000
_cell.length_b   1.000
_cell.length_c   1.000
_cell.angle_alpha   90.00
_cell.angle_beta   90.00
_cell.angle_gamma   90.00
#
_symmetry.space_group_name_H-M   'P 1'
#
loop_
_entity.id
_entity.type
_entity.pdbx_description
1 polymer ?
#
loop_
_entity_poly.entity_id
_entity_poly.type
_entity_poly.pdbx_seq_one_letter_code
_entity_poly.pdbx_strand_id
1 'polypeptide(L)'
;MLSPILSLENPIRVRMVSAYSDGTIWFSFEDNIGKFDQACIDGRSSSITQYRLFDQARHPNFPEAVLVELGSFEEGIIVSLVSCWLGSHTPQETGITEYGWQLICDTLIRIGTRH
;
A
#
# COMPACT_ATOMS: atom_id res chain seq x y z
N MET A 1 12.09 -17.95 4.96
CA MET A 1 11.71 -17.12 3.80
C MET A 1 11.66 -15.70 4.29
N LEU A 2 12.24 -14.74 3.58
CA LEU A 2 12.08 -13.33 3.89
C LEU A 2 10.67 -12.91 3.42
N SER A 3 9.95 -12.07 4.18
CA SER A 3 8.78 -11.36 3.66
C SER A 3 9.25 -10.53 2.46
N PRO A 4 8.56 -10.54 1.31
CA PRO A 4 9.15 -10.03 0.07
C PRO A 4 9.44 -8.53 0.08
N ILE A 5 8.78 -7.72 0.91
CA ILE A 5 9.17 -6.30 1.00
C ILE A 5 10.55 -6.16 1.64
N LEU A 6 10.93 -7.13 2.47
CA LEU A 6 12.27 -7.28 3.05
C LEU A 6 13.28 -7.88 2.06
N SER A 7 12.82 -8.39 0.92
CA SER A 7 13.67 -8.89 -0.15
C SER A 7 14.11 -7.79 -1.13
N LEU A 8 13.50 -6.60 -1.03
CA LEU A 8 13.86 -5.41 -1.79
C LEU A 8 15.13 -4.76 -1.22
N GLU A 9 15.96 -4.21 -2.12
CA GLU A 9 17.18 -3.49 -1.75
C GLU A 9 16.96 -1.97 -1.77
N ASN A 10 17.70 -1.23 -0.95
CA ASN A 10 17.58 0.24 -0.95
C ASN A 10 18.36 0.87 -2.11
N PRO A 11 17.85 1.93 -2.75
CA PRO A 11 16.58 2.63 -2.47
C PRO A 11 15.35 1.98 -3.11
N ILE A 12 14.24 1.97 -2.37
CA ILE A 12 12.92 1.50 -2.81
C ILE A 12 12.02 2.71 -3.12
N ARG A 13 11.20 2.62 -4.17
CA ARG A 13 10.21 3.66 -4.53
C ARG A 13 8.85 3.06 -4.89
N VAL A 14 7.80 3.86 -4.74
CA VAL A 14 6.49 3.57 -5.35
C VAL A 14 6.60 3.82 -6.86
N ARG A 15 6.36 2.78 -7.65
CA ARG A 15 6.37 2.84 -9.12
C ARG A 15 4.98 3.09 -9.70
N MET A 16 3.98 2.44 -9.14
CA MET A 16 2.63 2.47 -9.67
C MET A 16 1.62 2.41 -8.53
N VAL A 17 0.51 3.10 -8.71
CA VAL A 17 -0.65 3.01 -7.84
C VAL A 17 -1.90 2.84 -8.71
N SER A 18 -2.84 2.01 -8.27
CA SER A 18 -4.11 1.81 -8.96
C SER A 18 -5.24 1.64 -7.96
N ALA A 19 -6.45 1.97 -8.39
CA ALA A 19 -7.67 1.80 -7.60
C ALA A 19 -8.62 0.83 -8.32
N TYR A 20 -9.10 -0.16 -7.59
CA TYR A 20 -10.15 -1.07 -8.02
C TYR A 20 -11.53 -0.46 -7.77
N SER A 21 -12.54 -0.91 -8.53
CA SER A 21 -13.91 -0.40 -8.43
C SER A 21 -14.59 -0.67 -7.08
N ASP A 22 -14.09 -1.65 -6.32
CA ASP A 22 -14.58 -1.98 -4.99
C ASP A 22 -13.89 -1.17 -3.87
N GLY A 23 -13.03 -0.22 -4.24
CA GLY A 23 -12.32 0.66 -3.32
C GLY A 23 -10.92 0.18 -2.95
N THR A 24 -10.52 -1.05 -3.28
CA THR A 24 -9.15 -1.51 -3.01
C THR A 24 -8.12 -0.63 -3.73
N ILE A 25 -7.08 -0.19 -3.02
CA ILE A 25 -5.96 0.55 -3.61
C ILE A 25 -4.74 -0.34 -3.63
N TRP A 26 -4.08 -0.44 -4.76
CA TRP A 26 -2.88 -1.24 -4.94
C TRP A 26 -1.67 -0.37 -5.24
N PHE A 27 -0.52 -0.76 -4.69
CA PHE A 27 0.78 -0.16 -4.86
C PHE A 27 1.76 -1.20 -5.42
N SER A 28 2.58 -0.78 -6.37
CA SER A 28 3.78 -1.51 -6.78
C SER A 28 5.01 -0.74 -6.35
N PHE A 29 5.93 -1.45 -5.70
CA PHE A 29 7.24 -0.97 -5.31
C PHE A 29 8.30 -1.53 -6.25
N GLU A 30 9.35 -0.75 -6.49
CA GLU A 30 10.51 -1.14 -7.29
C GLU A 30 11.77 -0.67 -6.58
N ASP A 31 12.78 -1.54 -6.52
CA ASP A 31 14.13 -1.17 -6.08
C ASP A 31 15.07 -0.79 -7.24
N ASN A 32 16.28 -0.35 -6.91
CA ASN A 32 17.29 0.07 -7.90
C ASN A 32 17.81 -1.06 -8.81
N ILE A 33 17.61 -2.33 -8.44
CA ILE A 33 18.00 -3.50 -9.25
C ILE A 33 16.83 -4.08 -10.04
N GLY A 34 15.65 -3.44 -9.98
CA GLY A 34 14.46 -3.79 -10.74
C GLY A 34 13.66 -4.96 -10.17
N LYS A 35 13.85 -5.31 -8.88
CA LYS A 35 12.91 -6.20 -8.19
C LYS A 35 11.63 -5.44 -7.88
N PHE A 36 10.52 -6.17 -7.92
CA PHE A 36 9.20 -5.62 -7.66
C PHE A 36 8.57 -6.28 -6.46
N ASP A 37 7.83 -5.48 -5.71
CA ASP A 37 6.87 -5.99 -4.75
C ASP A 37 5.57 -5.20 -4.81
N GLN A 38 4.55 -5.68 -4.10
CA GLN A 38 3.18 -5.20 -4.21
C GLN A 38 2.51 -5.21 -2.85
N ALA A 39 1.77 -4.14 -2.55
CA ALA A 39 0.87 -4.12 -1.41
C ALA A 39 -0.47 -3.51 -1.81
N CYS A 40 -1.52 -3.84 -1.08
CA CYS A 40 -2.81 -3.17 -1.25
C CYS A 40 -3.45 -2.77 0.07
N ILE A 41 -4.24 -1.71 0.01
CA ILE A 41 -5.16 -1.26 1.05
C ILE A 41 -6.53 -1.83 0.71
N ASP A 42 -7.13 -2.52 1.67
CA ASP A 42 -8.52 -2.94 1.56
C ASP A 42 -9.46 -1.75 1.77
N GLY A 43 -10.06 -1.25 0.69
CA GLY A 43 -11.02 -0.15 0.73
C GLY A 43 -12.49 -0.56 0.74
N ARG A 44 -12.77 -1.86 0.71
CA ARG A 44 -14.12 -2.37 0.45
C ARG A 44 -15.07 -2.02 1.59
N SER A 45 -16.16 -1.34 1.23
CA SER A 45 -17.20 -0.86 2.14
C SER A 45 -18.05 -2.01 2.70
N SER A 46 -17.50 -2.73 3.68
CA SER A 46 -18.10 -3.83 4.48
C SER A 46 -17.05 -4.85 4.91
N SER A 47 -15.82 -4.73 4.42
CA SER A 47 -14.75 -5.64 4.80
C SER A 47 -14.35 -5.47 6.26
N ILE A 48 -14.16 -6.58 6.97
CA ILE A 48 -13.61 -6.59 8.33
C ILE A 48 -12.16 -6.07 8.38
N THR A 49 -11.46 -6.13 7.24
CA THR A 49 -10.10 -5.65 7.06
C THR A 49 -10.06 -4.29 6.37
N GLN A 50 -11.18 -3.56 6.27
CA GLN A 50 -11.17 -2.21 5.70
C GLN A 50 -10.12 -1.32 6.39
N TYR A 51 -9.36 -0.55 5.59
CA TYR A 51 -8.21 0.25 6.03
C TYR A 51 -7.03 -0.58 6.57
N ARG A 52 -6.87 -1.83 6.11
CA ARG A 52 -5.69 -2.66 6.41
C ARG A 52 -4.83 -2.87 5.17
N LEU A 53 -3.54 -3.08 5.42
CA LEU A 53 -2.54 -3.39 4.41
C LEU A 53 -2.44 -4.91 4.21
N PHE A 54 -2.30 -5.29 2.95
CA PHE A 54 -1.94 -6.64 2.54
C PHE A 54 -0.65 -6.56 1.74
N ASP A 55 0.29 -7.44 2.05
CA ASP A 55 1.53 -7.63 1.31
C ASP A 55 1.32 -8.66 0.19
N GLN A 56 2.21 -8.66 -0.80
CA GLN A 56 2.28 -9.59 -1.94
C GLN A 56 1.08 -9.62 -2.87
N ALA A 57 0.13 -8.71 -2.73
CA ALA A 57 -1.12 -8.80 -3.46
C ALA A 57 -1.56 -7.48 -4.07
N ARG A 58 -2.18 -7.61 -5.24
CA ARG A 58 -2.94 -6.53 -5.87
C ARG A 58 -4.30 -6.32 -5.23
N HIS A 59 -4.82 -7.35 -4.57
CA HIS A 59 -6.15 -7.34 -4.03
C HIS A 59 -6.25 -8.25 -2.79
N PRO A 60 -7.01 -7.88 -1.75
CA PRO A 60 -7.20 -8.72 -0.55
C PRO A 60 -7.80 -10.11 -0.80
N ASN A 61 -8.41 -10.33 -1.98
CA ASN A 61 -9.02 -11.60 -2.35
C ASN A 61 -8.06 -12.53 -3.12
N PHE A 62 -6.84 -12.07 -3.41
CA PHE A 62 -5.87 -12.91 -4.11
C PHE A 62 -5.31 -13.97 -3.16
N PRO A 63 -5.07 -15.21 -3.63
CA PRO A 63 -4.56 -16.30 -2.77
C PRO A 63 -3.25 -15.97 -2.04
N GLU A 64 -2.41 -15.14 -2.65
CA GLU A 64 -1.12 -14.69 -2.12
C GLU A 64 -1.22 -13.50 -1.15
N ALA A 65 -2.42 -12.96 -0.92
CA ALA A 65 -2.60 -11.79 -0.06
C ALA A 65 -2.31 -12.13 1.41
N VAL A 66 -1.29 -11.48 1.96
CA VAL A 66 -0.90 -11.63 3.37
C VAL A 66 -1.30 -10.38 4.13
N LEU A 67 -2.22 -10.50 5.08
CA LEU A 67 -2.60 -9.38 5.95
C LEU A 67 -1.38 -8.93 6.77
N VAL A 68 -0.97 -7.68 6.61
CA VAL A 68 0.15 -7.08 7.36
C VAL A 68 -0.29 -6.83 8.80
N GLU A 69 0.51 -7.30 9.75
CA GLU A 69 0.27 -7.11 11.18
C GLU A 69 0.52 -5.64 11.58
N LEU A 70 -0.32 -5.11 12.48
CA LEU A 70 -0.17 -3.75 12.99
C LEU A 70 1.11 -3.63 13.82
N GLY A 71 1.90 -2.59 13.61
CA GLY A 71 3.19 -2.39 14.25
C GLY A 71 4.32 -3.27 13.71
N SER A 72 4.07 -4.05 12.65
CA SER A 72 5.12 -4.81 11.98
C SER A 72 6.12 -3.88 11.27
N PHE A 73 7.31 -4.42 11.00
CA PHE A 73 8.33 -3.68 10.27
C PHE A 73 7.90 -3.41 8.82
N GLU A 74 7.20 -4.36 8.19
CA GLU A 74 6.60 -4.24 6.86
C GLU A 74 5.60 -3.09 6.78
N GLU A 75 4.73 -2.93 7.80
CA GLU A 75 3.82 -1.79 7.89
C GLU A 75 4.60 -0.47 7.91
N GLY A 76 5.67 -0.38 8.71
CA GLY A 76 6.52 0.80 8.78
C GLY A 76 7.16 1.17 7.44
N ILE A 77 7.63 0.17 6.67
CA ILE A 77 8.18 0.38 5.32
C ILE A 77 7.08 0.91 4.38
N ILE A 78 5.96 0.19 4.28
CA ILE A 78 4.88 0.54 3.34
C ILE A 78 4.35 1.94 3.62
N VAL A 79 4.04 2.23 4.89
CA VAL A 79 3.54 3.55 5.31
C VAL A 79 4.52 4.65 4.96
N SER A 80 5.82 4.44 5.20
CA SER A 80 6.85 5.43 4.87
C SER A 80 6.93 5.70 3.36
N LEU A 81 6.95 4.63 2.56
CA LEU A 81 7.02 4.74 1.10
C LEU A 81 5.79 5.45 0.51
N VAL A 82 4.59 5.06 0.94
CA VAL A 82 3.35 5.66 0.47
C VAL A 82 3.22 7.11 0.95
N SER A 83 3.63 7.43 2.18
CA SER A 83 3.61 8.81 2.70
C SER A 83 4.55 9.72 1.90
N CYS A 84 5.78 9.27 1.63
CA CYS A 84 6.72 10.00 0.78
C CYS A 84 6.16 10.21 -0.65
N TRP A 85 5.51 9.18 -1.19
CA TRP A 85 4.89 9.27 -2.51
C TRP A 85 3.75 10.29 -2.54
N LEU A 86 2.83 10.29 -1.55
CA LEU A 86 1.76 11.28 -1.42
C LEU A 86 2.31 12.71 -1.27
N GLY A 87 3.38 12.89 -0.51
CA GLY A 87 4.01 14.20 -0.32
C GLY A 87 4.68 14.75 -1.59
N SER A 88 4.87 13.92 -2.62
CA SER A 88 5.56 14.28 -3.86
C SER A 88 4.61 14.37 -5.07
N HIS A 89 3.32 14.11 -4.89
CA HIS A 89 2.35 14.04 -5.99
C HIS A 89 1.00 14.63 -5.61
N THR A 90 0.16 14.85 -6.60
CA THR A 90 -1.26 15.21 -6.47
C THR A 90 -2.16 14.11 -7.06
N PRO A 91 -3.44 14.04 -6.67
CA PRO A 91 -4.40 13.13 -7.30
C PRO A 91 -4.43 13.25 -8.83
N GLN A 92 -4.38 14.49 -9.35
CA GLN A 92 -4.44 14.79 -10.78
C GLN A 92 -3.25 14.22 -11.56
N GLU A 93 -2.04 14.28 -10.98
CA GLU A 93 -0.81 13.76 -11.61
C GLU A 93 -0.75 12.23 -11.63
N THR A 94 -1.44 11.59 -10.69
CA THR A 94 -1.34 10.15 -10.45
C THR A 94 -2.45 9.36 -11.13
N GLY A 95 -3.48 10.03 -11.63
CA GLY A 95 -4.66 9.39 -12.21
C GLY A 95 -5.54 8.68 -11.18
N ILE A 96 -5.29 8.89 -9.88
CA ILE A 96 -6.12 8.38 -8.79
C ILE A 96 -7.29 9.35 -8.60
N THR A 97 -8.48 8.81 -8.36
CA THR A 97 -9.65 9.63 -8.00
C THR A 97 -9.46 10.30 -6.65
N GLU A 98 -10.07 11.47 -6.43
CA GLU A 98 -10.07 12.14 -5.12
C GLU A 98 -10.52 11.21 -3.97
N TYR A 99 -11.51 10.34 -4.25
CA TYR A 99 -11.95 9.32 -3.30
C TYR A 99 -10.85 8.30 -2.97
N GLY A 100 -10.15 7.78 -3.99
CA GLY A 100 -9.04 6.86 -3.78
C GLY A 100 -7.91 7.51 -3.01
N TRP A 101 -7.58 8.77 -3.32
CA TRP A 101 -6.58 9.55 -2.58
C TRP A 101 -6.95 9.70 -1.10
N GLN A 102 -8.20 10.10 -0.81
CA GLN A 102 -8.69 10.22 0.56
C GLN A 102 -8.62 8.89 1.31
N LEU A 103 -8.96 7.78 0.64
CA LEU A 103 -8.89 6.45 1.24
C LEU A 103 -7.46 6.08 1.64
N ILE A 104 -6.46 6.41 0.81
CA ILE A 104 -5.04 6.21 1.16
C ILE A 104 -4.71 7.04 2.40
N CYS A 105 -5.01 8.34 2.39
CA CYS A 105 -4.76 9.23 3.52
C CYS A 105 -5.41 8.73 4.81
N ASP A 106 -6.69 8.37 4.77
CA ASP A 106 -7.43 7.84 5.91
C ASP A 106 -6.81 6.56 6.45
N THR A 107 -6.34 5.67 5.56
CA THR A 107 -5.66 4.44 5.96
C THR A 107 -4.36 4.75 6.70
N LEU A 108 -3.51 5.61 6.13
CA LEU A 108 -2.24 5.98 6.75
C LEU A 108 -2.44 6.67 8.11
N ILE A 109 -3.43 7.56 8.23
CA ILE A 109 -3.77 8.22 9.50
C ILE A 109 -4.23 7.19 10.55
N ARG A 110 -5.07 6.22 10.16
CA ARG A 110 -5.56 5.17 11.07
C ARG A 110 -4.44 4.25 11.54
N ILE A 111 -3.46 3.97 10.69
CA ILE A 111 -2.27 3.21 11.06
C ILE A 111 -1.41 4.05 12.02
N GLY A 112 -1.12 5.31 11.67
CA GLY A 112 -0.27 6.19 12.47
C GLY A 112 -0.83 6.61 13.84
N THR A 113 -2.15 6.64 14.03
CA THR A 113 -2.81 7.02 15.31
C THR A 113 -2.99 5.88 16.29
N ARG A 114 -2.70 4.63 15.89
CA ARG A 114 -2.82 3.44 16.76
C ARG A 114 -1.55 3.14 17.57
N HIS A 115 -0.54 4.00 17.48
CA HIS A 115 0.73 3.90 18.21
C HIS A 115 0.88 4.99 19.27
#